data_AF-A0A957T7Y2-F1
#
_entry.id   AF-A0A957T7Y2-F1
#
_cell.length_a   1.000
_cell.length_b   1.000
_cell.length_c   1.000
_cell.angle_alpha   90.00
_cell.angle_beta   90.00
_cell.angle_gamma   90.00
#
_symmetry.space_group_name_H-M   'P 1'
#
loop_
_entity.id
_entity.type
_entity.pdbx_description
1 polymer ?
#
loop_
_entity_poly.entity_id
_entity_poly.type
_entity_poly.pdbx_seq_one_letter_code
_entity_poly.pdbx_strand_id
1 'polypeptide(L)'
;MIPISSPYIGEEEKAAVLEVLASGQLAQGPKVHAFEEAFAAWSGAKYAVATTSGTSALHVALAAHGIGPGDEVITSSFSFIASANCILYVGATPVFADIEPKYFTLDPEDVARRITPRTKAIIPV
;
A
#
# COMPACT_ATOMS: atom_id res chain seq x y z
N MET A 1 -2.78 24.96 21.16
CA MET A 1 -3.15 23.57 20.84
C MET A 1 -2.12 23.07 19.82
N ILE A 2 -1.48 21.93 20.07
CA ILE A 2 -0.49 21.32 19.16
C ILE A 2 -1.20 20.18 18.41
N PRO A 3 -1.27 20.18 17.06
CA PRO A 3 -1.96 19.14 16.31
C PRO A 3 -1.14 17.84 16.26
N ILE A 4 -1.82 16.70 16.09
CA ILE A 4 -1.19 15.37 15.92
C ILE A 4 -0.43 15.28 14.58
N SER A 5 -0.93 15.96 13.53
CA SER A 5 -0.29 16.03 12.21
C SER A 5 -0.46 17.43 11.62
N SER A 6 0.59 17.95 10.98
CA SER A 6 0.59 19.24 10.27
C SER A 6 1.49 19.11 9.03
N PRO A 7 0.92 18.82 7.83
CA PRO A 7 1.70 18.72 6.61
C PRO A 7 2.46 20.02 6.31
N TYR A 8 3.69 19.89 5.82
CA TYR A 8 4.50 21.01 5.35
C TYR A 8 4.18 21.26 3.88
N ILE A 9 3.58 22.42 3.58
CA ILE A 9 3.22 22.84 2.22
C ILE A 9 3.84 24.22 2.00
N GLY A 10 4.94 24.24 1.24
CA GLY A 10 5.73 25.43 0.91
C GLY A 10 5.30 26.08 -0.41
N GLU A 11 6.19 26.89 -0.97
CA GLU A 11 5.96 27.53 -2.28
C GLU A 11 6.23 26.56 -3.43
N GLU A 12 7.11 25.58 -3.21
CA GLU A 12 7.47 24.52 -4.15
C GLU A 12 6.25 23.64 -4.48
N GLU A 13 5.49 23.19 -3.47
CA GLU A 13 4.28 22.40 -3.69
C GLU A 13 3.21 23.22 -4.42
N LYS A 14 3.04 24.50 -4.07
CA LYS A 14 2.07 25.39 -4.73
C LYS A 14 2.44 25.62 -6.19
N ALA A 15 3.70 25.90 -6.48
CA ALA A 15 4.18 26.09 -7.84
C ALA A 15 3.96 24.82 -8.68
N ALA A 16 4.28 23.64 -8.15
CA ALA A 16 4.06 22.37 -8.84
C ALA A 16 2.57 22.13 -9.19
N VAL A 17 1.64 22.48 -8.30
CA VAL A 17 0.20 22.39 -8.57
C VAL A 17 -0.22 23.40 -9.65
N LEU A 18 0.26 24.65 -9.57
CA LEU A 18 -0.05 25.69 -10.55
C LEU A 18 0.47 25.34 -11.95
N GLU A 19 1.63 24.71 -12.06
CA GLU A 19 2.16 24.19 -13.33
C GLU A 19 1.22 23.15 -13.97
N VAL A 20 0.70 22.21 -13.16
CA VAL A 20 -0.28 21.20 -13.65
C VAL A 20 -1.57 21.88 -14.11
N LEU A 21 -2.08 22.84 -13.34
CA LEU A 21 -3.28 23.60 -13.71
C LEU A 21 -3.07 24.38 -15.02
N ALA A 22 -1.93 25.04 -15.18
CA ALA A 22 -1.59 25.78 -16.39
C ALA A 22 -1.40 24.87 -17.62
N SER A 23 -0.96 23.62 -17.43
CA SER A 23 -0.77 22.66 -18.52
C SER A 23 -2.07 22.15 -19.15
N GLY A 24 -3.20 22.23 -18.43
CA GLY A 24 -4.49 21.66 -18.84
C GLY A 24 -4.59 20.13 -18.73
N GLN A 25 -3.51 19.41 -18.45
CA GLN A 25 -3.52 17.94 -18.28
C GLN A 25 -3.57 17.56 -16.80
N LEU A 26 -4.79 17.46 -16.26
CA LEU A 26 -5.02 17.33 -14.81
C LEU A 26 -4.90 15.90 -14.26
N ALA A 27 -4.97 14.88 -15.10
CA ALA A 27 -4.97 13.48 -14.68
C ALA A 27 -3.98 12.66 -15.51
N GLN A 28 -3.28 11.72 -14.84
CA GLN A 28 -2.32 10.79 -15.45
C GLN A 28 -1.35 11.46 -16.45
N GLY A 29 -0.84 12.63 -16.07
CA GLY A 29 0.05 13.43 -16.90
C GLY A 29 1.55 13.18 -16.65
N PRO A 30 2.43 13.97 -17.30
CA PRO A 30 3.89 13.83 -17.19
C PRO A 30 4.42 13.88 -15.75
N LYS A 31 3.75 14.61 -14.85
CA LYS A 31 4.14 14.66 -13.43
C LYS A 31 3.94 13.32 -12.70
N VAL A 32 2.93 12.53 -13.08
CA VAL A 32 2.72 11.18 -12.53
C VAL A 32 3.82 10.24 -13.01
N HIS A 33 4.14 10.28 -14.30
CA HIS A 33 5.21 9.46 -14.87
C HIS A 33 6.58 9.80 -14.24
N ALA A 34 6.91 11.08 -14.12
CA ALA A 34 8.13 11.52 -13.45
C ALA A 34 8.20 11.07 -11.98
N PHE A 35 7.06 11.07 -11.27
CA PHE A 35 6.99 10.53 -9.91
C PHE A 35 7.25 9.03 -9.88
N GLU A 36 6.67 8.25 -10.80
CA GLU A 36 6.91 6.81 -10.89
C GLU A 36 8.39 6.48 -11.15
N GLU A 37 9.03 7.18 -12.09
CA GLU A 37 10.46 7.02 -12.37
C GLU A 37 11.31 7.36 -11.14
N ALA A 38 11.04 8.49 -10.49
CA ALA A 38 11.75 8.92 -9.29
C ALA A 38 11.55 7.95 -8.11
N PHE A 39 10.33 7.43 -7.93
CA PHE A 39 10.01 6.51 -6.85
C PHE A 39 10.62 5.12 -7.08
N ALA A 40 10.64 4.63 -8.31
CA ALA A 40 11.34 3.41 -8.68
C ALA A 40 12.85 3.53 -8.38
N ALA A 41 13.46 4.63 -8.80
CA ALA A 41 14.88 4.91 -8.52
C ALA A 41 15.16 5.01 -7.01
N TRP A 42 14.31 5.72 -6.26
CA TRP A 42 14.46 5.89 -4.81
C TRP A 42 14.32 4.58 -4.02
N SER A 43 13.32 3.75 -4.38
CA SER A 43 13.06 2.47 -3.72
C SER A 43 13.99 1.34 -4.16
N GLY A 44 14.72 1.51 -5.27
CA GLY A 44 15.53 0.46 -5.90
C GLY A 44 14.70 -0.56 -6.67
N ALA A 45 13.39 -0.34 -6.83
CA ALA A 45 12.53 -1.19 -7.64
C ALA A 45 12.76 -0.94 -9.14
N LYS A 46 12.57 -1.97 -9.97
CA LYS A 46 12.67 -1.83 -11.43
C LYS A 46 11.55 -0.96 -12.02
N TYR A 47 10.38 -0.96 -11.38
CA TYR A 47 9.19 -0.25 -11.82
C TYR A 47 8.43 0.29 -10.60
N ALA A 48 7.69 1.39 -10.79
CA ALA A 48 6.70 1.88 -9.84
C ALA A 48 5.43 2.25 -10.60
N VAL A 49 4.29 2.16 -9.92
CA VAL A 49 2.96 2.53 -10.46
C VAL A 49 2.27 3.40 -9.42
N ALA A 50 1.93 4.62 -9.81
CA ALA A 50 1.23 5.56 -8.92
C ALA A 50 -0.26 5.17 -8.82
N THR A 51 -0.77 5.15 -7.59
CA THR A 51 -2.18 4.91 -7.29
C THR A 51 -2.76 6.06 -6.47
N THR A 52 -4.07 6.02 -6.27
CA THR A 52 -4.79 7.06 -5.52
C THR A 52 -4.60 6.97 -4.00
N SER A 53 -4.11 5.84 -3.47
CA SER A 53 -3.92 5.60 -2.05
C SER A 53 -3.10 4.31 -1.79
N GLY A 54 -2.58 4.14 -0.57
CA GLY A 54 -2.00 2.85 -0.15
C GLY A 54 -2.99 1.68 -0.22
N THR A 55 -4.28 1.93 0.05
CA THR A 55 -5.33 0.90 -0.07
C THR A 55 -5.50 0.43 -1.51
N SER A 56 -5.54 1.36 -2.48
CA SER A 56 -5.65 0.99 -3.90
C SER A 56 -4.36 0.34 -4.43
N ALA A 57 -3.19 0.72 -3.90
CA ALA A 57 -1.94 0.02 -4.19
C ALA A 57 -1.98 -1.45 -3.77
N LEU A 58 -2.38 -1.74 -2.53
CA LEU A 58 -2.51 -3.12 -2.05
C LEU A 58 -3.59 -3.90 -2.81
N HIS A 59 -4.74 -3.27 -3.09
CA HIS A 59 -5.80 -3.91 -3.87
C HIS A 59 -5.33 -4.31 -5.27
N VAL A 60 -4.69 -3.39 -6.01
CA VAL A 60 -4.16 -3.68 -7.35
C VAL A 60 -3.06 -4.74 -7.28
N ALA A 61 -2.20 -4.71 -6.25
CA ALA A 61 -1.16 -5.72 -6.07
C ALA A 61 -1.74 -7.12 -5.90
N LEU A 62 -2.79 -7.30 -5.08
CA LEU A 62 -3.46 -8.58 -4.90
C LEU A 62 -4.17 -9.04 -6.19
N ALA A 63 -4.91 -8.13 -6.83
CA ALA A 63 -5.61 -8.42 -8.09
C ALA A 63 -4.64 -8.82 -9.22
N ALA A 64 -3.48 -8.15 -9.32
CA ALA A 64 -2.44 -8.47 -10.30
C ALA A 64 -1.81 -9.85 -10.10
N HIS A 65 -1.84 -10.39 -8.87
CA HIS A 65 -1.39 -11.75 -8.57
C HIS A 65 -2.51 -12.80 -8.70
N GLY A 66 -3.71 -12.40 -9.13
CA GLY A 66 -4.85 -13.30 -9.32
C GLY A 66 -5.44 -13.84 -8.02
N ILE A 67 -5.18 -13.18 -6.88
CA ILE A 67 -5.72 -13.57 -5.57
C ILE A 67 -7.21 -13.26 -5.53
N GLY A 68 -8.03 -14.20 -5.06
CA GLY A 68 -9.47 -14.02 -5.01
C GLY A 68 -10.24 -15.01 -4.13
N PRO A 69 -11.52 -15.30 -4.44
CA PRO A 69 -12.36 -16.19 -3.64
C PRO A 69 -11.72 -17.57 -3.42
N GLY A 70 -11.66 -17.99 -2.16
CA GLY A 70 -11.05 -19.26 -1.75
C GLY A 70 -9.56 -19.16 -1.39
N ASP A 71 -8.91 -18.04 -1.66
CA ASP A 71 -7.54 -17.78 -1.21
C ASP A 71 -7.50 -17.18 0.20
N GLU A 72 -6.38 -17.42 0.89
CA GLU A 72 -6.05 -16.83 2.18
C GLU A 72 -4.86 -15.88 2.05
N VAL A 73 -4.93 -14.73 2.73
CA VAL A 73 -3.81 -13.78 2.83
C VAL A 73 -3.54 -13.50 4.30
N ILE A 74 -2.30 -13.73 4.73
CA ILE A 74 -1.91 -13.52 6.12
C ILE A 74 -1.55 -12.04 6.33
N THR A 75 -2.04 -11.44 7.41
CA THR A 75 -1.67 -10.08 7.84
C THR A 75 -1.84 -9.95 9.37
N SER A 76 -1.66 -8.76 9.93
CA SER A 76 -1.84 -8.49 11.36
C SER A 76 -3.20 -7.84 11.64
N SER A 77 -3.81 -8.18 12.78
CA SER A 77 -4.95 -7.42 13.33
C SER A 77 -4.51 -6.12 13.99
N PHE A 78 -3.23 -5.98 14.31
CA PHE A 78 -2.60 -4.78 14.86
C PHE A 78 -2.01 -3.93 13.72
N SER A 79 -2.89 -3.38 12.88
CA SER A 79 -2.50 -2.48 11.79
C SER A 79 -3.65 -1.56 11.40
N PHE A 80 -3.42 -0.64 10.46
CA PHE A 80 -4.50 0.10 9.85
C PHE A 80 -5.39 -0.82 9.00
N ILE A 81 -6.71 -0.62 9.07
CA ILE A 81 -7.71 -1.52 8.48
C ILE A 81 -7.56 -1.76 6.96
N ALA A 82 -6.86 -0.87 6.24
CA ALA A 82 -6.61 -1.02 4.81
C ALA A 82 -5.95 -2.36 4.45
N SER A 83 -5.06 -2.88 5.31
CA SER A 83 -4.36 -4.16 5.09
C SER A 83 -5.31 -5.36 5.05
N ALA A 84 -6.37 -5.34 5.87
CA ALA A 84 -7.41 -6.37 5.85
C ALA A 84 -8.44 -6.11 4.74
N ASN A 85 -8.83 -4.84 4.54
CA ASN A 85 -9.86 -4.48 3.56
C ASN A 85 -9.44 -4.80 2.12
N CYS A 86 -8.17 -4.60 1.75
CA CYS A 86 -7.72 -4.92 0.39
C CYS A 86 -7.83 -6.43 0.08
N ILE A 87 -7.68 -7.30 1.08
CA ILE A 87 -7.88 -8.75 0.96
C ILE A 87 -9.36 -9.05 0.70
N LEU A 88 -10.25 -8.39 1.44
CA LEU A 88 -11.69 -8.53 1.26
C LEU A 88 -12.18 -7.98 -0.09
N TYR A 89 -11.57 -6.90 -0.60
CA TYR A 89 -11.94 -6.30 -1.89
C TYR A 89 -11.72 -7.23 -3.08
N VAL A 90 -10.72 -8.11 -3.02
CA VAL A 90 -10.52 -9.16 -4.03
C VAL A 90 -11.34 -10.43 -3.76
N GLY A 91 -12.08 -10.48 -2.64
CA GLY A 91 -12.90 -11.63 -2.24
C GLY A 91 -12.13 -12.75 -1.52
N ALA A 92 -10.86 -12.52 -1.15
CA ALA A 92 -10.06 -13.46 -0.39
C ALA A 92 -10.35 -13.38 1.13
N THR A 93 -9.82 -14.34 1.89
CA THR A 93 -10.01 -14.41 3.36
C THR A 93 -8.78 -13.89 4.09
N PRO A 94 -8.89 -12.85 4.93
CA PRO A 94 -7.78 -12.43 5.78
C PRO A 94 -7.55 -13.43 6.92
N VAL A 95 -6.29 -13.82 7.11
CA VAL A 95 -5.84 -14.67 8.22
C VAL A 95 -4.93 -13.84 9.12
N PHE A 96 -5.37 -13.54 10.34
CA PHE A 96 -4.61 -12.66 11.24
C PHE A 96 -3.55 -13.43 12.01
N ALA A 97 -2.27 -13.18 11.76
CA ALA A 97 -1.17 -13.61 12.61
C ALA A 97 -0.92 -12.61 13.75
N ASP A 98 -0.41 -13.10 14.87
CA ASP A 98 -0.05 -12.27 16.01
C ASP A 98 1.21 -11.43 15.72
N ILE A 99 1.45 -10.43 16.57
CA ILE A 99 2.64 -9.58 16.49
C ILE A 99 3.68 -9.99 17.52
N GLU A 100 4.93 -9.65 17.26
CA GLU A 100 5.95 -9.68 18.30
C GLU A 100 5.86 -8.41 19.18
N PRO A 101 6.13 -8.52 20.49
CA PRO A 101 5.84 -7.44 21.45
C PRO A 101 6.88 -6.31 21.48
N LYS A 102 8.00 -6.42 20.77
CA LYS A 102 9.12 -5.49 20.82
C LYS A 102 9.06 -4.42 19.73
N TYR A 103 8.72 -4.81 18.50
CA TYR A 103 8.63 -3.94 17.33
C TYR A 103 7.19 -3.81 16.81
N PHE A 104 6.25 -4.56 17.37
CA PHE A 104 4.84 -4.61 16.99
C PHE A 104 4.58 -4.99 15.54
N THR A 105 5.48 -5.77 14.96
CA THR A 105 5.36 -6.34 13.60
C THR A 105 4.92 -7.79 13.67
N LEU A 106 4.47 -8.38 12.56
CA LEU A 106 4.11 -9.80 12.49
C LEU A 106 5.16 -10.73 13.12
N ASP A 107 4.73 -11.64 14.00
CA ASP A 107 5.55 -12.74 14.51
C ASP A 107 5.80 -13.77 13.39
N PRO A 108 7.04 -13.94 12.90
CA PRO A 108 7.34 -14.89 11.84
C PRO A 108 6.98 -16.33 12.21
N GLU A 109 7.05 -16.71 13.49
CA GLU A 109 6.68 -18.05 13.94
C GLU A 109 5.17 -18.26 13.87
N ASP A 110 4.36 -17.25 14.27
CA ASP A 110 2.91 -17.33 14.15
C ASP A 110 2.43 -17.31 12.70
N VAL A 111 3.09 -16.51 11.86
CA VAL A 111 2.89 -16.55 10.40
C VAL A 111 3.13 -17.96 9.88
N ALA A 112 4.26 -18.59 10.22
CA ALA A 112 4.58 -19.94 9.77
C ALA A 112 3.53 -20.98 10.21
N ARG A 113 3.00 -20.87 11.43
CA ARG A 113 1.93 -21.76 11.96
C ARG A 113 0.60 -21.59 11.22
N ARG A 114 0.34 -20.43 10.62
CA ARG A 114 -0.93 -20.09 9.96
C ARG A 114 -0.94 -20.35 8.46
N ILE A 115 0.20 -20.69 7.86
CA ILE A 115 0.26 -21.05 6.44
C ILE A 115 -0.55 -22.32 6.20
N THR A 116 -1.43 -22.27 5.20
CA THR A 116 -2.22 -23.39 4.69
C THR A 116 -2.00 -23.55 3.19
N PRO A 117 -2.49 -24.64 2.55
CA PRO A 117 -2.47 -24.76 1.08
C PRO A 117 -3.23 -23.64 0.34
N ARG A 118 -4.11 -22.90 1.04
CA ARG A 118 -4.85 -21.75 0.49
C ARG A 118 -4.11 -20.43 0.63
N THR A 119 -3.03 -20.36 1.41
CA THR A 119 -2.26 -19.13 1.60
C THR A 119 -1.56 -18.71 0.30
N LYS A 120 -1.87 -17.51 -0.21
CA LYS A 120 -1.30 -16.97 -1.46
C LYS A 120 -0.39 -15.77 -1.27
N ALA A 121 -0.53 -15.05 -0.15
CA ALA A 121 0.31 -13.90 0.14
C ALA A 121 0.42 -13.66 1.66
N ILE A 122 1.43 -12.87 2.03
CA ILE A 122 1.61 -12.29 3.35
C ILE A 122 1.72 -10.78 3.15
N ILE A 123 0.92 -9.99 3.86
CA ILE A 123 1.02 -8.52 3.92
C ILE A 123 1.63 -8.17 5.29
N PRO A 124 2.97 -8.01 5.37
CA PRO A 124 3.64 -7.67 6.62
C PRO A 124 3.39 -6.20 6.94
N VAL A 125 2.82 -5.97 8.11
CA VAL A 125 2.57 -4.65 8.71
C VAL A 125 2.84 -4.71 10.20
#